data_AF-A0A7G5GTV9-F1
#
_entry.id   AF-A0A7G5GTV9-F1
#
_cell.length_a   1.000
_cell.length_b   1.000
_cell.length_c   1.000
_cell.angle_alpha   90.00
_cell.angle_beta   90.00
_cell.angle_gamma   90.00
#
_symmetry.space_group_name_H-M   'P 1'
#
loop_
_entity.id
_entity.type
_entity.pdbx_description
1 polymer ?
#
loop_
_entity_poly.entity_id
_entity_poly.type
_entity_poly.pdbx_seq_one_letter_code
_entity_poly.pdbx_strand_id
1 'polypeptide(L)'
;MEGPFTKYPGRPVRPYAPEVMENYQEPENFPNSCSYHKDVLNFAEAYFESLLSNSEQFQQLIALPSFNLEDYIYEGAALDIVYRFSFTQHHISQHLNKPDWFDEITNYIDYIIESLGKPALGLDIYIHALAFYLENEVKLSNRDKVEALLDFILPKTEDAIEDVDLNELFNTYQKWLTFFPFELKPFSHLKDDYRNPLPILIENGVHNPYTKKFRVRFKTRKQLLGWLLEKTERTLAAAESEKLIEAGLIQDKNSHHADLFREAHRVKQKALLNRFSKREAQYVKIIGEWLKNEKEYFEGYIPKHSNIVQGKSINANSIESKNHNEGFLTIRTDIITNLYEVLSPFFPDAAENALMNLLRGEQNGQEKLLFKENGNKLAFLFKELYDNSVMTGHSKIEVEQWLLRNFQYYDLRQKSNKDFTPAYLNGIISTNGKECKSPIALVEIVDGKLRIAPIRRNTKKYSKF
;
A
#
# COMPACT_ATOMS: atom_id res chain seq x y z
N MET A 1 -3.62 7.07 -16.37
CA MET A 1 -4.60 6.10 -15.83
C MET A 1 -5.50 6.87 -14.90
N GLU A 2 -6.82 6.69 -15.00
CA GLU A 2 -7.72 7.08 -13.92
C GLU A 2 -7.30 6.28 -12.68
N GLY A 3 -6.99 6.97 -11.59
CA GLY A 3 -6.60 6.30 -10.35
C GLY A 3 -7.82 5.69 -9.65
N PRO A 4 -7.61 4.96 -8.54
CA PRO A 4 -8.68 4.22 -7.87
C PRO A 4 -9.65 5.11 -7.07
N PHE A 5 -9.38 6.42 -6.95
CA PHE A 5 -10.20 7.34 -6.18
C PHE A 5 -11.19 8.07 -7.06
N THR A 6 -12.48 7.91 -6.76
CA THR A 6 -13.57 8.65 -7.38
C THR A 6 -14.03 9.78 -6.46
N LYS A 7 -14.19 11.00 -7.01
CA LYS A 7 -14.83 12.10 -6.29
C LYS A 7 -16.33 11.80 -6.20
N TYR A 8 -16.81 11.50 -5.00
CA TYR A 8 -18.25 11.41 -4.75
C TYR A 8 -18.81 12.81 -4.48
N PRO A 9 -19.91 13.21 -5.12
CA PRO A 9 -20.65 14.37 -4.67
C PRO A 9 -21.06 14.11 -3.22
N GLY A 10 -20.65 15.00 -2.31
CA GLY A 10 -20.92 14.85 -0.89
C GLY A 10 -22.42 14.65 -0.63
N ARG A 11 -22.77 13.82 0.37
CA ARG A 11 -24.17 13.71 0.77
C ARG A 11 -24.68 15.08 1.24
N PRO A 12 -25.90 15.48 0.85
CA PRO A 12 -26.51 16.67 1.39
C PRO A 12 -26.65 16.54 2.91
N VAL A 13 -26.39 17.65 3.61
CA VAL A 13 -26.53 17.76 5.06
C VAL A 13 -27.52 18.89 5.28
N ARG A 14 -28.64 18.60 5.96
CA ARG A 14 -29.56 19.66 6.37
C ARG A 14 -28.95 20.42 7.54
N PRO A 15 -29.15 21.74 7.64
CA PRO A 15 -28.74 22.50 8.81
C PRO A 15 -29.44 21.95 10.06
N TYR A 16 -28.74 22.03 11.19
CA TYR A 16 -29.24 21.62 12.48
C TYR A 16 -28.69 22.53 13.57
N ALA A 17 -29.45 22.69 14.66
CA ALA A 17 -28.98 23.44 15.82
C ALA A 17 -27.82 22.68 16.48
N PRO A 18 -26.67 23.32 16.73
CA PRO A 18 -25.58 22.68 17.47
C PRO A 18 -25.99 22.43 18.92
N GLU A 19 -25.42 21.39 19.53
CA GLU A 19 -25.61 21.10 20.94
C GLU A 19 -25.01 22.24 21.79
N VAL A 20 -25.84 22.79 22.69
CA VAL A 20 -25.40 23.80 23.66
C VAL A 20 -24.49 23.11 24.68
N MET A 21 -23.28 23.63 24.87
CA MET A 21 -22.33 23.08 25.85
C MET A 21 -22.87 23.24 27.28
N GLU A 22 -22.72 22.21 28.13
CA GLU A 22 -23.29 22.17 29.49
C GLU A 22 -22.91 23.38 30.37
N ASN A 23 -21.76 24.02 30.11
CA ASN A 23 -21.26 25.17 30.87
C ASN A 23 -21.35 26.50 30.11
N TYR A 24 -22.03 26.54 28.96
CA TYR A 24 -22.27 27.79 28.26
C TYR A 24 -23.24 28.66 29.08
N GLN A 25 -22.81 29.89 29.35
CA GLN A 25 -23.65 30.90 29.98
C GLN A 25 -23.87 32.00 28.94
N GLU A 26 -25.13 32.17 28.54
CA GLU A 26 -25.49 33.24 27.62
C GLU A 26 -25.22 34.60 28.27
N PRO A 27 -24.51 35.51 27.60
CA PRO A 27 -24.32 36.86 28.10
C PRO A 27 -25.66 37.58 28.33
N GLU A 28 -25.74 38.39 29.38
CA GLU A 28 -26.94 39.21 29.61
C GLU A 28 -27.20 40.14 28.41
N ASN A 29 -28.45 40.19 27.94
CA ASN A 29 -28.89 40.92 26.75
C ASN A 29 -28.30 40.43 25.40
N PHE A 30 -27.85 39.18 25.29
CA PHE A 30 -27.37 38.62 24.02
C PHE A 30 -28.43 38.69 22.89
N PRO A 31 -28.05 38.98 21.63
CA PRO A 31 -26.71 39.30 21.11
C PRO A 31 -26.31 40.77 21.26
N ASN A 32 -27.14 41.60 21.90
CA ASN A 32 -26.85 43.01 22.16
C ASN A 32 -25.92 43.23 23.37
N SER A 33 -25.36 42.15 23.91
CA SER A 33 -24.46 42.15 25.05
C SER A 33 -23.14 42.88 24.77
N CYS A 34 -22.70 42.95 23.51
CA CYS A 34 -21.59 43.80 23.09
C CYS A 34 -21.79 44.33 21.67
N SER A 35 -21.04 45.37 21.29
CA SER A 35 -21.10 45.95 19.94
C SER A 35 -20.72 44.93 18.88
N TYR A 36 -19.81 44.01 19.19
CA TYR A 36 -19.29 43.07 18.23
C TYR A 36 -20.30 41.99 17.83
N HIS A 37 -20.97 41.33 18.80
CA HIS A 37 -22.06 40.39 18.50
C HIS A 37 -23.23 41.06 17.77
N LYS A 38 -23.51 42.32 18.10
CA LYS A 38 -24.50 43.13 17.39
C LYS A 38 -24.10 43.40 15.94
N ASP A 39 -22.83 43.72 15.68
CA ASP A 39 -22.34 43.93 14.32
C ASP A 39 -22.40 42.63 13.50
N VAL A 40 -22.03 41.49 14.08
CA VAL A 40 -22.16 40.18 13.44
C VAL A 40 -23.62 39.86 13.11
N LEU A 41 -24.57 40.19 14.00
CA LEU A 41 -26.01 40.06 13.71
C LEU A 41 -26.41 40.91 12.51
N ASN A 42 -26.04 42.20 12.49
CA ASN A 42 -26.39 43.11 11.39
C ASN A 42 -25.83 42.61 10.05
N PHE A 43 -24.60 42.07 10.02
CA PHE A 43 -24.02 41.47 8.82
C PHE A 43 -24.79 40.21 8.38
N ALA A 44 -25.19 39.37 9.33
CA ALA A 44 -25.99 38.18 9.07
C ALA A 44 -27.37 38.51 8.49
N GLU A 45 -28.07 39.49 9.06
CA GLU A 45 -29.35 39.97 8.55
C GLU A 45 -29.21 40.50 7.11
N ALA A 46 -28.23 41.38 6.87
CA ALA A 46 -27.97 41.92 5.54
C ALA A 46 -27.63 40.84 4.50
N TYR A 47 -26.90 39.79 4.90
CA TYR A 47 -26.60 38.66 4.02
C TYR A 47 -27.85 37.90 3.61
N PHE A 48 -28.73 37.55 4.56
CA PHE A 48 -29.96 36.81 4.24
C PHE A 48 -30.94 37.66 3.42
N GLU A 49 -31.05 38.95 3.71
CA GLU A 49 -31.80 39.90 2.87
C GLU A 49 -31.25 39.95 1.45
N SER A 50 -29.92 40.09 1.32
CA SER A 50 -29.26 40.12 0.01
C SER A 50 -29.44 38.81 -0.74
N LEU A 51 -29.35 37.66 -0.06
CA LEU A 51 -29.52 36.34 -0.65
C LEU A 51 -30.93 36.17 -1.24
N LEU A 52 -31.95 36.63 -0.52
CA LEU A 52 -33.34 36.62 -0.96
C LEU A 52 -33.60 37.60 -2.12
N SER A 53 -32.86 38.71 -2.17
CA SER A 53 -32.99 39.71 -3.24
C SER A 53 -32.20 39.37 -4.52
N ASN A 54 -31.11 38.60 -4.41
CA ASN A 54 -30.20 38.30 -5.52
C ASN A 54 -30.67 37.06 -6.28
N SER A 55 -31.35 37.29 -7.41
CA SER A 55 -32.00 36.22 -8.15
C SER A 55 -31.04 35.14 -8.65
N GLU A 56 -29.80 35.47 -9.07
CA GLU A 56 -28.92 34.50 -9.72
C GLU A 56 -28.33 33.46 -8.76
N GLN A 57 -27.72 33.89 -7.64
CA GLN A 57 -27.19 32.97 -6.62
C GLN A 57 -28.32 32.15 -5.99
N PHE A 58 -29.45 32.80 -5.72
CA PHE A 58 -30.65 32.13 -5.22
C PHE A 58 -31.20 31.10 -6.23
N GLN A 59 -31.24 31.43 -7.53
CA GLN A 59 -31.64 30.50 -8.60
C GLN A 59 -30.72 29.27 -8.65
N GLN A 60 -29.41 29.45 -8.47
CA GLN A 60 -28.46 28.34 -8.45
C GLN A 60 -28.67 27.41 -7.25
N LEU A 61 -28.98 27.97 -6.08
CA LEU A 61 -29.24 27.19 -4.86
C LEU A 61 -30.53 26.37 -4.98
N ILE A 62 -31.64 26.96 -5.43
CA ILE A 62 -32.91 26.25 -5.61
C ILE A 62 -32.87 25.19 -6.72
N ALA A 63 -31.93 25.30 -7.65
CA ALA A 63 -31.72 24.30 -8.70
C ALA A 63 -31.08 22.99 -8.16
N LEU A 64 -30.53 23.00 -6.95
CA LEU A 64 -29.93 21.82 -6.34
C LEU A 64 -31.04 20.86 -5.83
N PRO A 65 -31.10 19.60 -6.32
CA PRO A 65 -32.18 18.66 -5.94
C PRO A 65 -32.29 18.33 -4.45
N SER A 66 -31.25 18.66 -3.68
CA SER A 66 -31.16 18.37 -2.24
C SER A 66 -31.30 19.60 -1.36
N PHE A 67 -31.47 20.77 -1.96
CA PHE A 67 -31.65 22.02 -1.25
C PHE A 67 -33.13 22.28 -0.99
N ASN A 68 -33.49 22.51 0.26
CA ASN A 68 -34.82 22.97 0.67
C ASN A 68 -34.66 24.30 1.40
N LEU A 69 -35.23 25.37 0.85
CA LEU A 69 -35.05 26.72 1.37
C LEU A 69 -35.57 26.88 2.81
N GLU A 70 -36.67 26.20 3.13
CA GLU A 70 -37.30 26.24 4.46
C GLU A 70 -36.38 25.71 5.56
N ASP A 71 -35.42 24.84 5.20
CA ASP A 71 -34.44 24.34 6.17
C ASP A 71 -33.45 25.46 6.59
N TYR A 72 -33.28 26.51 5.78
CA TYR A 72 -32.26 27.56 5.98
C TYR A 72 -32.82 28.95 6.31
N ILE A 73 -34.03 29.26 5.85
CA ILE A 73 -34.63 30.59 6.02
C ILE A 73 -35.83 30.46 6.96
N TYR A 74 -35.58 30.79 8.23
CA TYR A 74 -36.58 30.84 9.30
C TYR A 74 -36.37 32.09 10.15
N GLU A 75 -37.39 32.43 10.95
CA GLU A 75 -37.30 33.50 11.92
C GLU A 75 -36.17 33.22 12.91
N GLY A 76 -35.12 34.05 12.88
CA GLY A 76 -33.93 33.88 13.72
C GLY A 76 -32.72 33.24 13.02
N ALA A 77 -32.76 32.92 11.72
CA ALA A 77 -31.60 32.34 11.01
C ALA A 77 -30.31 33.18 11.12
N ALA A 78 -30.42 34.52 11.08
CA ALA A 78 -29.29 35.42 11.30
C ALA A 78 -28.75 35.33 12.74
N LEU A 79 -29.65 35.33 13.73
CA LEU A 79 -29.30 35.18 15.14
C LEU A 79 -28.60 33.85 15.43
N ASP A 80 -29.01 32.80 14.72
CA ASP A 80 -28.45 31.46 14.81
C ASP A 80 -26.97 31.38 14.39
N ILE A 81 -26.53 32.25 13.48
CA ILE A 81 -25.11 32.40 13.13
C ILE A 81 -24.34 33.01 14.31
N VAL A 82 -24.94 34.00 14.98
CA VAL A 82 -24.33 34.67 16.14
C VAL A 82 -24.22 33.70 17.32
N TYR A 83 -25.22 32.84 17.55
CA TYR A 83 -25.13 31.77 18.55
C TYR A 83 -24.02 30.78 18.25
N ARG A 84 -23.92 30.29 17.01
CA ARG A 84 -22.83 29.40 16.57
C ARG A 84 -21.46 30.03 16.80
N PHE A 85 -21.32 31.32 16.48
CA PHE A 85 -20.11 32.07 16.76
C PHE A 85 -19.81 32.16 18.26
N SER A 86 -20.80 32.53 19.08
CA SER A 86 -20.67 32.61 20.54
C SER A 86 -20.28 31.27 21.18
N PHE A 87 -20.88 30.17 20.71
CA PHE A 87 -20.50 28.84 21.16
C PHE A 87 -19.05 28.51 20.81
N THR A 88 -18.58 28.86 19.61
CA THR A 88 -17.17 28.70 19.24
C THR A 88 -16.25 29.53 20.12
N GLN A 89 -16.58 30.79 20.43
CA GLN A 89 -15.80 31.63 21.35
C GLN A 89 -15.69 31.00 22.74
N HIS A 90 -16.81 30.52 23.28
CA HIS A 90 -16.83 29.80 24.55
C HIS A 90 -15.94 28.57 24.48
N HIS A 91 -16.07 27.73 23.45
CA HIS A 91 -15.29 26.50 23.31
C HIS A 91 -13.78 26.78 23.25
N ILE A 92 -13.37 27.80 22.48
CA ILE A 92 -11.99 28.27 22.42
C ILE A 92 -11.52 28.67 23.82
N SER A 93 -12.27 29.49 24.54
CA SER A 93 -11.88 29.95 25.88
C SER A 93 -11.63 28.80 26.87
N GLN A 94 -12.39 27.71 26.76
CA GLN A 94 -12.29 26.55 27.65
C GLN A 94 -11.15 25.59 27.28
N HIS A 95 -10.74 25.53 26.01
CA HIS A 95 -9.82 24.52 25.51
C HIS A 95 -8.46 25.07 25.10
N LEU A 96 -8.32 26.38 24.89
CA LEU A 96 -7.09 26.97 24.34
C LEU A 96 -5.84 26.66 25.18
N ASN A 97 -5.97 26.49 26.49
CA ASN A 97 -4.86 26.23 27.39
C ASN A 97 -4.60 24.73 27.66
N LYS A 98 -5.38 23.83 27.06
CA LYS A 98 -5.20 22.38 27.22
C LYS A 98 -4.10 21.83 26.31
N PRO A 99 -3.47 20.69 26.65
CA PRO A 99 -2.41 20.10 25.82
C PRO A 99 -2.86 19.74 24.39
N ASP A 100 -4.12 19.34 24.24
CA ASP A 100 -4.79 18.91 23.00
C ASP A 100 -5.64 20.02 22.35
N TRP A 101 -5.39 21.28 22.73
CA TRP A 101 -6.21 22.43 22.34
C TRP A 101 -6.54 22.52 20.85
N PHE A 102 -5.58 22.18 19.97
CA PHE A 102 -5.76 22.35 18.53
C PHE A 102 -6.81 21.40 17.98
N ASP A 103 -6.71 20.10 18.30
CA ASP A 103 -7.67 19.12 17.82
C ASP A 103 -9.03 19.33 18.47
N GLU A 104 -9.10 19.66 19.77
CA GLU A 104 -10.36 19.99 20.46
C GLU A 104 -11.09 21.18 19.84
N ILE A 105 -10.38 22.27 19.55
CA ILE A 105 -10.98 23.47 18.97
C ILE A 105 -11.36 23.26 17.51
N THR A 106 -10.47 22.68 16.70
CA THR A 106 -10.72 22.48 15.26
C THR A 106 -11.84 21.46 15.01
N ASN A 107 -11.94 20.40 15.82
CA ASN A 107 -13.06 19.46 15.75
C ASN A 107 -14.41 20.13 16.03
N TYR A 108 -14.47 21.07 16.97
CA TYR A 108 -15.70 21.80 17.25
C TYR A 108 -16.04 22.80 16.15
N ILE A 109 -15.05 23.52 15.61
CA ILE A 109 -15.26 24.41 14.46
C ILE A 109 -15.81 23.63 13.26
N ASP A 110 -15.26 22.45 12.97
CA ASP A 110 -15.79 21.58 11.92
C ASP A 110 -17.25 21.17 12.16
N TYR A 111 -17.59 20.88 13.41
CA TYR A 111 -18.95 20.55 13.81
C TYR A 111 -19.91 21.73 13.60
N ILE A 112 -19.49 22.94 14.00
CA ILE A 112 -20.28 24.16 13.79
C ILE A 112 -20.47 24.43 12.29
N ILE A 113 -19.42 24.30 11.48
CA ILE A 113 -19.50 24.46 10.02
C ILE A 113 -20.45 23.41 9.41
N GLU A 114 -20.37 22.15 9.85
CA GLU A 114 -21.28 21.11 9.38
C GLU A 114 -22.74 21.38 9.79
N SER A 115 -22.96 21.96 10.97
CA SER A 115 -24.29 22.33 11.48
C SER A 115 -25.00 23.39 10.63
N LEU A 116 -24.25 24.16 9.83
CA LEU A 116 -24.81 25.10 8.85
C LEU A 116 -25.39 24.40 7.62
N GLY A 117 -25.18 23.08 7.47
CA GLY A 117 -25.69 22.30 6.34
C GLY A 117 -24.79 22.34 5.10
N LYS A 118 -25.29 21.75 4.01
CA LYS A 118 -24.66 21.76 2.67
C LYS A 118 -25.74 22.07 1.64
N PRO A 119 -25.73 23.27 1.03
CA PRO A 119 -24.74 24.36 1.15
C PRO A 119 -24.76 25.05 2.53
N ALA A 120 -23.60 25.51 3.01
CA ALA A 120 -23.48 26.16 4.33
C ALA A 120 -23.76 27.68 4.22
N LEU A 121 -25.02 28.08 4.28
CA LEU A 121 -25.41 29.49 4.19
C LEU A 121 -24.93 30.27 5.42
N GLY A 122 -24.37 31.47 5.21
CA GLY A 122 -23.79 32.31 6.26
C GLY A 122 -22.44 31.84 6.82
N LEU A 123 -21.81 30.83 6.19
CA LEU A 123 -20.48 30.34 6.57
C LEU A 123 -19.43 31.45 6.51
N ASP A 124 -19.47 32.28 5.47
CA ASP A 124 -18.58 33.42 5.29
C ASP A 124 -18.66 34.40 6.46
N ILE A 125 -19.86 34.72 6.94
CA ILE A 125 -20.06 35.60 8.09
C ILE A 125 -19.47 34.98 9.36
N TYR A 126 -19.75 33.69 9.59
CA TYR A 126 -19.20 32.95 10.71
C TYR A 126 -17.66 32.94 10.70
N ILE A 127 -17.04 32.65 9.54
CA ILE A 127 -15.58 32.58 9.40
C ILE A 127 -14.95 33.97 9.58
N HIS A 128 -15.53 35.03 9.01
CA HIS A 128 -15.04 36.39 9.20
C HIS A 128 -15.13 36.83 10.66
N ALA A 129 -16.25 36.54 11.34
CA ALA A 129 -16.40 36.84 12.76
C ALA A 129 -15.36 36.07 13.60
N LEU A 130 -15.19 34.78 13.34
CA LEU A 130 -14.21 33.98 14.05
C LEU A 130 -12.77 34.45 13.82
N ALA A 131 -12.39 34.78 12.59
CA ALA A 131 -11.06 35.29 12.25
C ALA A 131 -10.78 36.62 12.97
N PHE A 132 -11.73 37.55 12.94
CA PHE A 132 -11.59 38.84 13.62
C PHE A 132 -11.45 38.67 15.14
N TYR A 133 -12.26 37.81 15.78
CA TYR A 133 -12.12 37.49 17.20
C TYR A 133 -10.74 36.91 17.53
N LEU A 134 -10.26 35.96 16.73
CA LEU A 134 -8.94 35.35 16.93
C LEU A 134 -7.82 36.39 16.84
N GLU A 135 -7.87 37.28 15.84
CA GLU A 135 -6.84 38.29 15.60
C GLU A 135 -6.81 39.41 16.64
N ASN A 136 -7.97 39.82 17.14
CA ASN A 136 -8.08 41.00 18.01
C ASN A 136 -8.13 40.67 19.49
N GLU A 137 -8.74 39.54 19.88
CA GLU A 137 -8.91 39.19 21.29
C GLU A 137 -7.91 38.10 21.72
N VAL A 138 -7.79 37.02 20.95
CA VAL A 138 -6.99 35.85 21.36
C VAL A 138 -5.49 36.03 21.10
N LYS A 139 -5.13 36.70 19.99
CA LYS A 139 -3.74 36.82 19.50
C LYS A 139 -2.80 37.48 20.50
N LEU A 140 -3.31 38.41 21.29
CA LEU A 140 -2.52 39.18 22.28
C LEU A 140 -1.78 38.26 23.27
N SER A 141 -2.34 37.09 23.59
CA SER A 141 -1.75 36.14 24.54
C SER A 141 -1.34 34.80 23.91
N ASN A 142 -1.73 34.51 22.67
CA ASN A 142 -1.62 33.17 22.07
C ASN A 142 -1.25 33.21 20.58
N ARG A 143 -0.29 34.05 20.19
CA ARG A 143 0.07 34.31 18.77
C ARG A 143 0.20 33.05 17.92
N ASP A 144 1.05 32.10 18.30
CA ASP A 144 1.31 30.89 17.50
C ASP A 144 0.06 30.01 17.35
N LYS A 145 -0.78 29.95 18.40
CA LYS A 145 -2.03 29.19 18.36
C LYS A 145 -3.06 29.86 17.44
N VAL A 146 -3.13 31.18 17.46
CA VAL A 146 -3.99 31.96 16.57
C VAL A 146 -3.58 31.81 15.12
N GLU A 147 -2.28 31.89 14.82
CA GLU A 147 -1.78 31.65 13.46
C GLU A 147 -2.20 30.26 12.95
N ALA A 148 -2.06 29.21 13.77
CA ALA A 148 -2.50 27.86 13.40
C ALA A 148 -4.02 27.72 13.22
N LEU A 149 -4.84 28.45 13.99
CA LEU A 149 -6.30 28.45 13.83
C LEU A 149 -6.74 29.23 12.59
N LEU A 150 -6.10 30.37 12.30
CA LEU A 150 -6.35 31.14 11.07
C LEU A 150 -6.00 30.33 9.83
N ASP A 151 -4.86 29.63 9.85
CA ASP A 151 -4.45 28.68 8.81
C ASP A 151 -5.45 27.54 8.58
N PHE A 152 -6.25 27.22 9.60
CA PHE A 152 -7.29 26.20 9.54
C PHE A 152 -8.63 26.72 9.00
N ILE A 153 -9.08 27.90 9.45
CA ILE A 153 -10.43 28.41 9.11
C ILE A 153 -10.47 29.23 7.83
N LEU A 154 -9.38 29.92 7.48
CA LEU A 154 -9.35 30.76 6.30
C LEU A 154 -9.12 29.89 5.06
N PRO A 155 -9.88 30.12 3.97
CA PRO A 155 -9.58 29.48 2.71
C PRO A 155 -8.15 29.85 2.34
N LYS A 156 -7.30 28.82 2.23
CA LYS A 156 -6.02 28.96 1.54
C LYS A 156 -6.39 29.45 0.13
N THR A 157 -5.78 30.56 -0.32
CA THR A 157 -6.05 31.20 -1.61
C THR A 157 -6.14 30.15 -2.74
N GLU A 158 -6.76 30.46 -3.88
CA GLU A 158 -6.91 29.50 -5.00
C GLU A 158 -5.58 28.83 -5.43
N ASP A 159 -4.42 29.40 -5.08
CA ASP A 159 -3.08 28.83 -5.28
C ASP A 159 -2.58 27.89 -4.14
N ALA A 160 -3.30 27.78 -3.03
CA ALA A 160 -2.83 27.22 -1.76
C ALA A 160 -3.68 26.07 -1.20
N ILE A 161 -4.84 25.77 -1.79
CA ILE A 161 -5.38 24.41 -1.79
C ILE A 161 -4.87 23.77 -3.07
N GLU A 162 -3.68 23.13 -3.03
CA GLU A 162 -3.47 21.99 -3.93
C GLU A 162 -4.63 21.05 -3.59
N ASP A 163 -5.70 21.11 -4.39
CA ASP A 163 -6.83 20.19 -4.30
C ASP A 163 -6.17 18.81 -4.32
N VAL A 164 -6.17 18.15 -3.16
CA VAL A 164 -5.29 16.99 -2.94
C VAL A 164 -5.82 15.90 -3.86
N ASP A 165 -5.26 15.83 -5.07
CA ASP A 165 -5.65 14.83 -6.04
C ASP A 165 -5.10 13.50 -5.53
N LEU A 166 -5.98 12.74 -4.88
CA LEU A 166 -5.66 11.42 -4.34
C LEU A 166 -5.14 10.49 -5.44
N ASN A 167 -5.61 10.67 -6.68
CA ASN A 167 -5.08 9.93 -7.82
C ASN A 167 -3.66 10.41 -8.17
N GLU A 168 -3.36 11.70 -8.11
CA GLU A 168 -1.99 12.19 -8.27
C GLU A 168 -1.05 11.59 -7.20
N LEU A 169 -1.43 11.68 -5.93
CA LEU A 169 -0.64 11.13 -4.83
C LEU A 169 -0.42 9.62 -4.96
N PHE A 170 -1.49 8.89 -5.28
CA PHE A 170 -1.42 7.45 -5.51
C PHE A 170 -0.53 7.11 -6.69
N ASN A 171 -0.66 7.84 -7.80
CA ASN A 171 0.17 7.63 -8.98
C ASN A 171 1.65 7.93 -8.69
N THR A 172 1.97 8.98 -7.93
CA THR A 172 3.34 9.27 -7.46
C THR A 172 3.88 8.12 -6.61
N TYR A 173 3.07 7.57 -5.71
CA TYR A 173 3.48 6.40 -4.91
C TYR A 173 3.71 5.14 -5.75
N GLN A 174 2.75 4.79 -6.62
CA GLN A 174 2.87 3.63 -7.50
C GLN A 174 4.09 3.75 -8.41
N LYS A 175 4.34 4.95 -8.94
CA LYS A 175 5.54 5.23 -9.71
C LYS A 175 6.78 4.95 -8.88
N TRP A 176 6.88 5.46 -7.65
CA TRP A 176 7.99 5.15 -6.76
C TRP A 176 8.20 3.64 -6.54
N LEU A 177 7.12 2.88 -6.30
CA LEU A 177 7.18 1.41 -6.18
C LEU A 177 7.80 0.75 -7.42
N THR A 178 7.55 1.29 -8.62
CA THR A 178 8.12 0.74 -9.84
C THR A 178 9.63 0.98 -9.99
N PHE A 179 10.20 1.98 -9.31
CA PHE A 179 11.63 2.31 -9.36
C PHE A 179 12.43 1.64 -8.25
N PHE A 180 11.83 1.43 -7.08
CA PHE A 180 12.52 0.80 -5.97
C PHE A 180 12.99 -0.64 -6.34
N PRO A 181 14.20 -1.08 -5.94
CA PRO A 181 14.80 -2.34 -6.39
C PRO A 181 14.32 -3.55 -5.58
N PHE A 182 13.01 -3.74 -5.44
CA PHE A 182 12.43 -4.86 -4.67
C PHE A 182 12.80 -6.25 -5.18
N GLU A 183 13.27 -6.40 -6.42
CA GLU A 183 13.73 -7.70 -6.93
C GLU A 183 15.08 -8.12 -6.34
N LEU A 184 15.81 -7.22 -5.68
CA LEU A 184 17.01 -7.59 -4.96
C LEU A 184 16.63 -8.32 -3.67
N LYS A 185 17.34 -9.41 -3.38
CA LYS A 185 17.13 -10.26 -2.20
C LYS A 185 17.01 -9.50 -0.86
N PRO A 186 17.79 -8.42 -0.59
CA PRO A 186 17.65 -7.65 0.65
C PRO A 186 16.30 -6.93 0.78
N PHE A 187 15.59 -6.70 -0.32
CA PHE A 187 14.34 -5.92 -0.35
C PHE A 187 13.12 -6.75 -0.75
N SER A 188 13.29 -7.99 -1.22
CA SER A 188 12.19 -8.78 -1.78
C SER A 188 11.06 -9.04 -0.79
N HIS A 189 11.39 -9.26 0.48
CA HIS A 189 10.42 -9.43 1.56
C HIS A 189 9.60 -8.16 1.84
N LEU A 190 10.16 -6.97 1.58
CA LEU A 190 9.47 -5.69 1.79
C LEU A 190 8.45 -5.37 0.69
N LYS A 191 8.48 -6.10 -0.42
CA LYS A 191 7.63 -5.80 -1.59
C LYS A 191 6.15 -5.82 -1.25
N ASP A 192 5.72 -6.78 -0.43
CA ASP A 192 4.31 -6.93 -0.06
C ASP A 192 3.90 -5.93 1.03
N ASP A 193 4.79 -5.66 1.99
CA ASP A 193 4.61 -4.63 3.01
C ASP A 193 4.44 -3.23 2.43
N TYR A 194 5.00 -2.98 1.24
CA TYR A 194 4.91 -1.71 0.52
C TYR A 194 3.88 -1.75 -0.62
N ARG A 195 3.25 -2.90 -0.91
CA ARG A 195 2.15 -2.97 -1.88
C ARG A 195 0.80 -2.61 -1.28
N ASN A 196 0.62 -2.85 0.02
CA ASN A 196 -0.65 -2.68 0.72
C ASN A 196 -0.75 -1.63 1.85
N PRO A 197 0.17 -0.67 2.04
CA PRO A 197 -0.11 0.49 2.88
C PRO A 197 -0.70 1.60 2.01
N LEU A 198 -1.79 2.22 2.42
CA LEU A 198 -2.24 3.51 1.86
C LEU A 198 -1.29 4.61 2.39
N PRO A 199 -0.15 4.90 1.74
CA PRO A 199 0.92 5.71 2.32
C PRO A 199 0.65 7.20 2.11
N ILE A 200 -0.45 7.51 1.41
CA ILE A 200 -1.00 8.84 1.24
C ILE A 200 -1.77 9.28 2.48
N LEU A 201 -1.97 8.40 3.47
CA LEU A 201 -2.56 8.76 4.75
C LEU A 201 -1.52 9.39 5.68
N ILE A 202 -1.95 10.41 6.43
CA ILE A 202 -1.28 10.78 7.67
C ILE A 202 -1.81 9.78 8.71
N GLU A 203 -0.90 9.01 9.33
CA GLU A 203 -1.27 7.94 10.26
C GLU A 203 -2.19 8.47 11.37
N ASN A 204 -3.16 7.62 11.77
CA ASN A 204 -4.25 7.89 12.72
C ASN A 204 -5.20 8.98 12.24
N GLY A 205 -6.26 8.57 11.52
CA GLY A 205 -7.40 9.47 11.33
C GLY A 205 -7.92 9.96 12.68
N VAL A 206 -8.37 11.20 12.71
CA VAL A 206 -8.86 11.85 13.93
C VAL A 206 -10.36 11.61 14.00
N HIS A 207 -10.81 10.94 15.06
CA HIS A 207 -12.24 10.86 15.34
C HIS A 207 -12.70 12.22 15.87
N ASN A 208 -13.63 12.87 15.19
CA ASN A 208 -14.24 14.10 15.68
C ASN A 208 -15.35 13.74 16.68
N PRO A 209 -15.20 14.06 17.98
CA PRO A 209 -16.14 13.65 19.02
C PRO A 209 -17.52 14.30 18.89
N TYR A 210 -17.64 15.42 18.17
CA TYR A 210 -18.90 16.15 17.98
C TYR A 210 -19.69 15.60 16.79
N THR A 211 -19.04 15.46 15.62
CA THR A 211 -19.71 14.91 14.43
C THR A 211 -19.83 13.39 14.44
N LYS A 212 -19.11 12.70 15.35
CA LYS A 212 -18.95 11.23 15.40
C LYS A 212 -18.36 10.65 14.11
N LYS A 213 -17.68 11.47 13.31
CA LYS A 213 -17.07 11.07 12.04
C LYS A 213 -15.58 10.86 12.20
N PHE A 214 -15.07 9.86 11.51
CA PHE A 214 -13.63 9.63 11.39
C PHE A 214 -13.08 10.48 10.24
N ARG A 215 -12.18 11.41 10.57
CA ARG A 215 -11.48 12.24 9.58
C ARG A 215 -10.15 11.60 9.23
N VAL A 216 -10.03 11.15 8.00
CA VAL A 216 -8.75 10.71 7.45
C VAL A 216 -8.05 11.92 6.82
N ARG A 217 -6.87 12.30 7.32
CA ARG A 217 -6.04 13.33 6.69
C ARG A 217 -5.11 12.69 5.67
N PHE A 218 -5.04 13.27 4.49
CA PHE A 218 -4.12 12.84 3.43
C PHE A 218 -2.86 13.71 3.45
N LYS A 219 -1.72 13.11 3.08
CA LYS A 219 -0.46 13.83 2.87
C LYS A 219 -0.62 14.80 1.71
N THR A 220 -0.11 16.02 1.81
CA THR A 220 0.10 16.86 0.63
C THR A 220 1.15 16.26 -0.30
N ARG A 221 1.22 16.71 -1.55
CA ARG A 221 2.26 16.27 -2.49
C ARG A 221 3.67 16.46 -1.91
N LYS A 222 3.91 17.61 -1.28
CA LYS A 222 5.18 17.94 -0.60
C LYS A 222 5.51 16.94 0.52
N GLN A 223 4.53 16.59 1.34
CA GLN A 223 4.69 15.65 2.46
C GLN A 223 4.90 14.22 1.95
N LEU A 224 4.15 13.78 0.94
CA LEU A 224 4.35 12.46 0.33
C LEU A 224 5.75 12.33 -0.25
N LEU A 225 6.20 13.32 -1.04
CA LEU A 225 7.54 13.27 -1.64
C LEU A 225 8.67 13.29 -0.59
N GLY A 226 8.51 14.07 0.49
CA GLY A 226 9.44 14.05 1.61
C GLY A 226 9.49 12.69 2.30
N TRP A 227 8.33 12.09 2.56
CA TRP A 227 8.22 10.76 3.14
C TRP A 227 8.83 9.68 2.24
N LEU A 228 8.60 9.72 0.92
CA LEU A 228 9.18 8.76 -0.04
C LEU A 228 10.71 8.87 -0.09
N LEU A 229 11.25 10.08 -0.03
CA LEU A 229 12.69 10.30 0.03
C LEU A 229 13.29 9.69 1.30
N GLU A 230 12.75 10.04 2.46
CA GLU A 230 13.20 9.53 3.77
C GLU A 230 13.07 8.00 3.84
N LYS A 231 11.95 7.44 3.37
CA LYS A 231 11.72 5.99 3.32
C LYS A 231 12.73 5.30 2.40
N THR A 232 13.07 5.90 1.26
CA THR A 232 14.09 5.39 0.33
C THR A 232 15.45 5.33 1.01
N GLU A 233 15.89 6.44 1.61
CA GLU A 233 17.18 6.54 2.30
C GLU A 233 17.29 5.52 3.43
N ARG A 234 16.26 5.41 4.29
CA ARG A 234 16.23 4.44 5.40
C ARG A 234 16.27 3.00 4.91
N THR A 235 15.51 2.68 3.86
CA THR A 235 15.44 1.30 3.36
C THR A 235 16.78 0.89 2.72
N LEU A 236 17.40 1.78 1.94
CA LEU A 236 18.71 1.51 1.34
C LEU A 236 19.83 1.43 2.40
N ALA A 237 19.80 2.30 3.42
CA ALA A 237 20.76 2.26 4.52
C ALA A 237 20.72 0.94 5.32
N ALA A 238 19.56 0.29 5.38
CA ALA A 238 19.42 -1.01 6.04
C ALA A 238 20.03 -2.18 5.23
N ALA A 239 20.36 -1.97 3.95
CA ALA A 239 20.85 -2.99 3.04
C ALA A 239 22.32 -2.76 2.66
N GLU A 240 23.20 -2.81 3.65
CA GLU A 240 24.64 -2.79 3.44
C GLU A 240 25.15 -4.17 2.98
N SER A 241 25.65 -4.26 1.75
CA SER A 241 26.09 -5.54 1.16
C SER A 241 27.17 -6.26 1.96
N GLU A 242 28.07 -5.54 2.64
CA GLU A 242 29.08 -6.13 3.53
C GLU A 242 28.43 -6.91 4.67
N LYS A 243 27.52 -6.27 5.42
CA LYS A 243 26.76 -6.89 6.52
C LYS A 243 25.88 -8.05 6.04
N LEU A 244 25.30 -7.93 4.85
CA LEU A 244 24.45 -8.97 4.26
C LEU A 244 25.26 -10.20 3.80
N ILE A 245 26.51 -10.01 3.38
CA ILE A 245 27.45 -11.10 3.10
C ILE A 245 27.87 -11.77 4.41
N GLU A 246 28.26 -10.99 5.43
CA GLU A 246 28.66 -11.51 6.75
C GLU A 246 27.53 -12.30 7.43
N ALA A 247 26.29 -11.82 7.33
CA ALA A 247 25.11 -12.50 7.84
C ALA A 247 24.66 -13.73 7.01
N GLY A 248 25.36 -14.04 5.91
CA GLY A 248 25.04 -15.20 5.05
C GLY A 248 23.74 -15.04 4.25
N LEU A 249 23.20 -13.82 4.13
CA LEU A 249 21.99 -13.53 3.36
C LEU A 249 22.30 -13.44 1.86
N ILE A 250 23.50 -12.97 1.49
CA ILE A 250 24.06 -13.03 0.13
C ILE A 250 25.01 -14.23 0.04
N GLN A 251 24.44 -15.40 -0.30
CA GLN A 251 25.20 -16.65 -0.41
C GLN A 251 25.89 -16.78 -1.78
N ASP A 252 25.17 -16.46 -2.86
CA ASP A 252 25.71 -16.42 -4.21
C ASP A 252 26.02 -14.98 -4.61
N LYS A 253 27.30 -14.61 -4.49
CA LYS A 253 27.81 -13.28 -4.82
C LYS A 253 27.71 -12.98 -6.32
N ASN A 254 27.82 -14.00 -7.19
CA ASN A 254 27.72 -13.83 -8.64
C ASN A 254 26.27 -13.61 -9.06
N SER A 255 25.33 -14.38 -8.50
CA SER A 255 23.90 -14.16 -8.73
C SER A 255 23.47 -12.78 -8.22
N HIS A 256 23.89 -12.39 -7.02
CA HIS A 256 23.56 -11.07 -6.47
C HIS A 256 24.14 -9.94 -7.34
N HIS A 257 25.38 -10.09 -7.82
CA HIS A 257 25.99 -9.16 -8.76
C HIS A 257 25.19 -9.05 -10.07
N ALA A 258 24.74 -10.17 -10.65
CA ALA A 258 23.89 -10.15 -11.84
C ALA A 258 22.55 -9.44 -11.59
N ASP A 259 21.95 -9.65 -10.41
CA ASP A 259 20.71 -8.98 -10.01
C ASP A 259 20.90 -7.46 -9.87
N LEU A 260 22.03 -7.01 -9.30
CA LEU A 260 22.40 -5.58 -9.22
C LEU A 260 22.52 -4.96 -10.61
N PHE A 261 23.15 -5.66 -11.57
CA PHE A 261 23.27 -5.18 -12.95
C PHE A 261 21.91 -5.06 -13.64
N ARG A 262 21.06 -6.07 -13.49
CA ARG A 262 19.71 -6.08 -14.06
C ARG A 262 18.86 -4.95 -13.49
N GLU A 263 18.91 -4.74 -12.17
CA GLU A 263 18.16 -3.67 -11.50
C GLU A 263 18.69 -2.29 -11.87
N ALA A 264 20.01 -2.09 -11.93
CA ALA A 264 20.61 -0.84 -12.40
C ALA A 264 20.17 -0.49 -13.84
N HIS A 265 20.16 -1.49 -14.73
CA HIS A 265 19.65 -1.31 -16.09
C HIS A 265 18.17 -0.96 -16.10
N ARG A 266 17.34 -1.70 -15.35
CA ARG A 266 15.89 -1.48 -15.23
C ARG A 266 15.57 -0.06 -14.75
N VAL A 267 16.22 0.39 -13.67
CA VAL A 267 16.03 1.73 -13.11
C VAL A 267 16.44 2.81 -14.12
N LYS A 268 17.61 2.66 -14.75
CA LYS A 268 18.08 3.62 -15.76
C LYS A 268 17.15 3.70 -16.96
N GLN A 269 16.71 2.56 -17.50
CA GLN A 269 15.80 2.52 -18.64
C GLN A 269 14.46 3.17 -18.31
N LYS A 270 13.87 2.88 -17.15
CA LYS A 270 12.64 3.53 -16.72
C LYS A 270 12.83 5.02 -16.48
N ALA A 271 13.98 5.46 -15.95
CA ALA A 271 14.26 6.86 -15.69
C ALA A 271 14.36 7.68 -16.98
N LEU A 272 14.83 7.08 -18.08
CA LEU A 272 14.86 7.74 -19.40
C LEU A 272 13.46 7.90 -20.00
N LEU A 273 12.56 6.95 -19.75
CA LEU A 273 11.23 6.90 -20.35
C LEU A 273 10.16 7.65 -19.56
N ASN A 274 10.44 8.01 -18.30
CA ASN A 274 9.50 8.70 -17.41
C ASN A 274 9.87 10.17 -17.22
N ARG A 275 8.86 11.03 -17.07
CA ARG A 275 9.03 12.45 -16.67
C ARG A 275 8.94 12.55 -15.15
N PHE A 276 9.81 13.32 -14.51
CA PHE A 276 9.82 13.49 -13.05
C PHE A 276 9.73 14.96 -12.68
N SER A 277 9.08 15.23 -11.53
CA SER A 277 9.27 16.51 -10.86
C SER A 277 10.69 16.60 -10.28
N LYS A 278 11.14 17.82 -9.95
CA LYS A 278 12.47 18.04 -9.35
C LYS A 278 12.71 17.20 -8.09
N ARG A 279 11.67 17.02 -7.26
CA ARG A 279 11.74 16.22 -6.04
C ARG A 279 11.62 14.72 -6.31
N GLU A 280 10.79 14.31 -7.27
CA GLU A 280 10.74 12.90 -7.67
C GLU A 280 12.08 12.40 -8.22
N ALA A 281 12.77 13.26 -8.97
CA ALA A 281 14.09 12.96 -9.49
C ALA A 281 15.13 12.70 -8.38
N GLN A 282 14.93 13.20 -7.17
CA GLN A 282 15.87 13.00 -6.05
C GLN A 282 15.91 11.55 -5.59
N TYR A 283 14.75 10.93 -5.29
CA TYR A 283 14.76 9.53 -4.86
C TYR A 283 15.22 8.59 -5.99
N VAL A 284 14.90 8.89 -7.25
CA VAL A 284 15.39 8.10 -8.40
C VAL A 284 16.90 8.20 -8.52
N LYS A 285 17.45 9.41 -8.35
CA LYS A 285 18.89 9.65 -8.34
C LYS A 285 19.58 8.86 -7.24
N ILE A 286 19.07 8.91 -6.01
CA ILE A 286 19.64 8.16 -4.87
C ILE A 286 19.64 6.65 -5.14
N ILE A 287 18.53 6.09 -5.63
CA ILE A 287 18.47 4.67 -5.99
C ILE A 287 19.50 4.33 -7.07
N GLY A 288 19.63 5.18 -8.10
CA GLY A 288 20.60 4.98 -9.18
C GLY A 288 22.06 5.07 -8.72
N GLU A 289 22.38 6.03 -7.84
CA GLU A 289 23.70 6.20 -7.23
C GLU A 289 24.04 5.03 -6.31
N TRP A 290 23.09 4.58 -5.50
CA TRP A 290 23.25 3.39 -4.65
C TRP A 290 23.51 2.14 -5.50
N LEU A 291 22.70 1.87 -6.53
CA LEU A 291 22.92 0.72 -7.43
C LEU A 291 24.27 0.79 -8.13
N LYS A 292 24.73 1.99 -8.50
CA LYS A 292 26.05 2.19 -9.09
C LYS A 292 27.16 1.84 -8.09
N ASN A 293 27.06 2.35 -6.86
CA ASN A 293 28.02 2.06 -5.79
C ASN A 293 28.10 0.55 -5.50
N GLU A 294 26.95 -0.11 -5.38
CA GLU A 294 26.89 -1.56 -5.12
C GLU A 294 27.53 -2.37 -6.26
N LYS A 295 27.27 -1.99 -7.51
CA LYS A 295 27.95 -2.61 -8.66
C LYS A 295 29.46 -2.46 -8.58
N GLU A 296 29.96 -1.25 -8.35
CA GLU A 296 31.39 -0.96 -8.27
C GLU A 296 32.05 -1.75 -7.12
N TYR A 297 31.36 -1.88 -5.98
CA TYR A 297 31.81 -2.71 -4.87
C TYR A 297 31.98 -4.19 -5.28
N PHE A 298 30.96 -4.80 -5.90
CA PHE A 298 31.04 -6.20 -6.31
C PHE A 298 32.00 -6.42 -7.50
N GLU A 299 32.12 -5.47 -8.43
CA GLU A 299 33.14 -5.46 -9.49
C GLU A 299 34.57 -5.45 -8.90
N GLY A 300 34.79 -4.76 -7.78
CA GLY A 300 36.08 -4.75 -7.06
C GLY A 300 36.30 -5.96 -6.14
N TYR A 301 35.22 -6.58 -5.65
CA TYR A 301 35.24 -7.72 -4.73
C TYR A 301 35.48 -9.06 -5.43
N ILE A 302 34.83 -9.30 -6.57
CA ILE A 302 34.91 -10.57 -7.33
C ILE A 302 36.34 -10.91 -7.84
N PRO A 303 37.15 -9.96 -8.34
CA PRO A 303 38.52 -10.23 -8.79
C PRO A 303 39.51 -10.53 -7.64
N LYS A 304 39.24 -10.05 -6.43
CA LYS A 304 40.18 -10.20 -5.29
C LYS A 304 40.00 -11.51 -4.52
N HIS A 305 38.79 -12.07 -4.52
CA HIS A 305 38.51 -13.34 -3.84
C HIS A 305 38.64 -14.58 -4.72
N SER A 306 38.80 -14.43 -6.04
CA SER A 306 39.12 -15.52 -6.97
C SER A 306 40.60 -15.91 -7.00
N ASN A 307 41.49 -15.09 -6.43
CA ASN A 307 42.95 -15.32 -6.40
C ASN A 307 43.49 -16.04 -5.15
N ILE A 308 42.64 -16.48 -4.22
CA ILE A 308 43.10 -17.19 -2.99
C ILE A 308 43.22 -18.72 -3.18
N VAL A 309 42.87 -19.25 -4.35
CA VAL A 309 43.09 -20.67 -4.69
C VAL A 309 44.04 -20.79 -5.89
N GLN A 310 45.32 -20.48 -5.70
CA GLN A 310 46.37 -21.00 -6.58
C GLN A 310 47.34 -21.87 -5.79
N GLY A 311 47.22 -23.18 -6.04
CA GLY A 311 48.10 -24.20 -5.52
C GLY A 311 47.93 -25.53 -6.27
N LYS A 312 47.87 -25.50 -7.61
CA LYS A 312 48.45 -26.51 -8.53
C LYS A 312 48.07 -26.21 -9.99
N SER A 313 49.12 -26.02 -10.78
CA SER A 313 49.13 -25.91 -12.25
C SER A 313 48.58 -27.19 -12.90
N ILE A 314 47.67 -27.04 -13.88
CA ILE A 314 47.60 -27.88 -15.09
C ILE A 314 47.22 -26.99 -16.30
N ASN A 315 47.93 -27.26 -17.40
CA ASN A 315 47.97 -26.66 -18.73
C ASN A 315 46.71 -26.05 -19.36
N ALA A 316 46.97 -24.99 -20.12
CA ALA A 316 46.17 -24.55 -21.26
C ALA A 316 46.14 -25.64 -22.34
N ASN A 317 45.05 -26.41 -22.37
CA ASN A 317 44.38 -26.96 -23.56
C ASN A 317 43.39 -28.04 -23.12
N SER A 318 42.28 -27.60 -22.53
CA SER A 318 41.00 -28.28 -22.65
C SER A 318 39.90 -27.23 -22.47
N ILE A 319 39.23 -26.90 -23.57
CA ILE A 319 37.88 -26.37 -23.51
C ILE A 319 37.04 -27.55 -22.99
N GLU A 320 36.95 -27.68 -21.67
CA GLU A 320 35.92 -28.48 -21.02
C GLU A 320 34.94 -27.51 -20.37
N SER A 321 33.79 -27.41 -21.05
CA SER A 321 32.52 -26.95 -20.54
C SER A 321 32.32 -27.32 -19.06
N LYS A 322 32.33 -26.34 -18.16
CA LYS A 322 31.56 -26.45 -16.92
C LYS A 322 30.09 -26.26 -17.28
N ASN A 323 29.48 -27.38 -17.63
CA ASN A 323 28.06 -27.59 -17.72
C ASN A 323 27.37 -26.94 -16.52
N HIS A 324 26.51 -25.94 -16.77
CA HIS A 324 25.30 -25.85 -15.96
C HIS A 324 24.67 -27.23 -16.04
N ASN A 325 24.38 -27.83 -14.89
CA ASN A 325 23.78 -29.14 -14.79
C ASN A 325 22.33 -29.02 -15.32
N GLU A 326 22.18 -28.98 -16.64
CA GLU A 326 20.92 -28.84 -17.37
C GLU A 326 20.06 -30.07 -17.10
N GLY A 327 19.22 -29.99 -16.06
CA GLY A 327 18.18 -30.99 -15.81
C GLY A 327 17.86 -31.31 -14.36
N PHE A 328 18.54 -30.71 -13.38
CA PHE A 328 18.31 -31.04 -11.97
C PHE A 328 17.69 -29.89 -11.20
N LEU A 329 16.64 -30.20 -10.45
CA LEU A 329 16.01 -29.31 -9.50
C LEU A 329 16.58 -29.59 -8.11
N THR A 330 17.01 -28.56 -7.40
CA THR A 330 17.56 -28.67 -6.05
C THR A 330 16.43 -28.51 -5.05
N ILE A 331 16.10 -29.58 -4.34
CA ILE A 331 15.10 -29.60 -3.28
C ILE A 331 15.83 -29.64 -1.94
N ARG A 332 15.34 -28.87 -0.96
CA ARG A 332 15.82 -28.91 0.42
C ARG A 332 15.89 -30.34 0.95
N THR A 333 17.09 -30.76 1.35
CA THR A 333 17.38 -32.16 1.70
C THR A 333 16.60 -32.65 2.91
N ASP A 334 16.28 -31.76 3.85
CA ASP A 334 15.51 -32.06 5.06
C ASP A 334 14.03 -32.41 4.76
N ILE A 335 13.54 -32.08 3.56
CA ILE A 335 12.13 -32.25 3.17
C ILE A 335 11.95 -33.40 2.16
N ILE A 336 13.01 -33.84 1.47
CA ILE A 336 12.92 -34.86 0.40
C ILE A 336 12.16 -36.11 0.84
N THR A 337 12.47 -36.65 2.01
CA THR A 337 11.79 -37.86 2.53
C THR A 337 10.30 -37.62 2.73
N ASN A 338 9.93 -36.48 3.32
CA ASN A 338 8.53 -36.14 3.56
C ASN A 338 7.78 -35.82 2.26
N LEU A 339 8.42 -35.17 1.29
CA LEU A 339 7.86 -34.95 -0.05
C LEU A 339 7.63 -36.28 -0.78
N TYR A 340 8.58 -37.21 -0.67
CA TYR A 340 8.46 -38.55 -1.25
C TYR A 340 7.28 -39.33 -0.66
N GLU A 341 7.13 -39.36 0.67
CA GLU A 341 5.99 -40.03 1.33
C GLU A 341 4.63 -39.49 0.87
N VAL A 342 4.56 -38.20 0.56
CA VAL A 342 3.33 -37.55 0.08
C VAL A 342 3.07 -37.85 -1.40
N LEU A 343 4.12 -37.94 -2.22
CA LEU A 343 4.00 -38.13 -3.66
C LEU A 343 3.88 -39.61 -4.06
N SER A 344 4.55 -40.52 -3.36
CA SER A 344 4.66 -41.94 -3.74
C SER A 344 3.32 -42.65 -3.98
N PRO A 345 2.20 -42.37 -3.27
CA PRO A 345 0.91 -43.01 -3.54
C PRO A 345 0.34 -42.71 -4.93
N PHE A 346 0.82 -41.65 -5.60
CA PHE A 346 0.36 -41.25 -6.93
C PHE A 346 1.22 -41.83 -8.07
N PHE A 347 2.27 -42.58 -7.75
CA PHE A 347 3.18 -43.20 -8.70
C PHE A 347 3.28 -44.73 -8.44
N PRO A 348 2.21 -45.49 -8.64
CA PRO A 348 2.16 -46.92 -8.32
C PRO A 348 3.09 -47.80 -9.18
N ASP A 349 3.66 -47.23 -10.25
CA ASP A 349 4.52 -47.92 -11.22
C ASP A 349 5.95 -47.34 -11.28
N ALA A 350 6.27 -46.29 -10.48
CA ALA A 350 7.63 -45.80 -10.40
C ALA A 350 8.43 -46.79 -9.57
N ALA A 351 9.39 -47.49 -10.18
CA ALA A 351 10.41 -48.23 -9.45
C ALA A 351 10.85 -47.34 -8.27
N GLU A 352 10.71 -47.83 -7.04
CA GLU A 352 10.66 -47.04 -5.79
C GLU A 352 11.80 -45.99 -5.68
N ASN A 353 12.90 -46.25 -6.38
CA ASN A 353 14.08 -45.42 -6.54
C ASN A 353 13.95 -44.24 -7.53
N ALA A 354 13.22 -44.34 -8.64
CA ALA A 354 13.22 -43.34 -9.71
C ALA A 354 12.66 -41.97 -9.25
N LEU A 355 11.55 -41.96 -8.50
CA LEU A 355 11.01 -40.72 -7.92
C LEU A 355 11.94 -40.16 -6.86
N MET A 356 12.47 -41.00 -5.97
CA MET A 356 13.40 -40.57 -4.92
C MET A 356 14.68 -39.97 -5.53
N ASN A 357 15.23 -40.59 -6.58
CA ASN A 357 16.40 -40.14 -7.31
C ASN A 357 16.14 -38.77 -7.94
N LEU A 358 14.99 -38.58 -8.60
CA LEU A 358 14.61 -37.26 -9.13
C LEU A 358 14.53 -36.19 -8.05
N LEU A 359 13.94 -36.51 -6.89
CA LEU A 359 13.83 -35.55 -5.77
C LEU A 359 15.18 -35.24 -5.13
N ARG A 360 16.17 -36.15 -5.22
CA ARG A 360 17.55 -35.96 -4.79
C ARG A 360 18.42 -35.22 -5.81
N GLY A 361 17.87 -34.89 -6.99
CA GLY A 361 18.62 -34.28 -8.07
C GLY A 361 19.55 -35.27 -8.78
N GLU A 362 19.20 -36.56 -8.80
CA GLU A 362 19.90 -37.59 -9.58
C GLU A 362 19.21 -37.79 -10.94
N GLN A 363 19.93 -38.35 -11.93
CA GLN A 363 19.35 -38.57 -13.26
C GLN A 363 18.34 -39.70 -13.20
N ASN A 364 17.16 -39.45 -13.77
CA ASN A 364 16.25 -40.53 -14.13
C ASN A 364 16.63 -41.05 -15.52
N GLY A 365 16.62 -42.38 -15.69
CA GLY A 365 16.64 -42.98 -17.03
C GLY A 365 15.53 -42.36 -17.89
N GLN A 366 15.72 -42.29 -19.21
CA GLN A 366 15.01 -41.40 -20.15
C GLN A 366 13.47 -41.43 -20.19
N GLU A 367 12.80 -42.22 -19.35
CA GLU A 367 11.35 -42.33 -19.28
C GLU A 367 10.74 -41.37 -18.23
N LYS A 368 9.69 -40.65 -18.65
CA LYS A 368 8.91 -39.76 -17.77
C LYS A 368 8.10 -40.57 -16.77
N LEU A 369 8.06 -40.13 -15.52
CA LEU A 369 7.23 -40.74 -14.49
C LEU A 369 5.75 -40.36 -14.68
N LEU A 370 4.87 -41.37 -14.68
CA LEU A 370 3.43 -41.17 -14.82
C LEU A 370 2.76 -40.91 -13.47
N PHE A 371 2.29 -39.69 -13.28
CA PHE A 371 1.45 -39.29 -12.14
C PHE A 371 -0.02 -39.70 -12.39
N LYS A 372 -0.58 -40.62 -11.59
CA LYS A 372 -1.92 -41.21 -11.80
C LYS A 372 -3.09 -40.32 -11.36
N GLU A 373 -2.93 -39.01 -11.50
CA GLU A 373 -3.91 -38.00 -11.13
C GLU A 373 -3.82 -36.80 -12.10
N ASN A 374 -4.78 -35.88 -12.03
CA ASN A 374 -4.78 -34.72 -12.93
C ASN A 374 -3.51 -33.87 -12.74
N GLY A 375 -2.85 -33.50 -13.85
CA GLY A 375 -1.56 -32.80 -13.84
C GLY A 375 -1.54 -31.46 -13.11
N ASN A 376 -2.68 -30.78 -12.98
CA ASN A 376 -2.76 -29.54 -12.20
C ASN A 376 -2.43 -29.74 -10.72
N LYS A 377 -2.70 -30.94 -10.17
CA LYS A 377 -2.39 -31.26 -8.77
C LYS A 377 -0.88 -31.31 -8.54
N LEU A 378 -0.15 -31.97 -9.44
CA LEU A 378 1.31 -32.06 -9.37
C LEU A 378 1.95 -30.69 -9.61
N ALA A 379 1.53 -29.98 -10.67
CA ALA A 379 2.04 -28.65 -10.97
C ALA A 379 1.79 -27.65 -9.83
N PHE A 380 0.62 -27.72 -9.19
CA PHE A 380 0.30 -26.89 -8.04
C PHE A 380 1.17 -27.22 -6.82
N LEU A 381 1.43 -28.50 -6.52
CA LEU A 381 2.34 -28.85 -5.43
C LEU A 381 3.73 -28.25 -5.66
N PHE A 382 4.29 -28.38 -6.87
CA PHE A 382 5.60 -27.81 -7.17
C PHE A 382 5.61 -26.26 -7.17
N LYS A 383 4.49 -25.61 -7.51
CA LYS A 383 4.31 -24.18 -7.26
C LYS A 383 4.40 -23.86 -5.76
N GLU A 384 3.69 -24.60 -4.90
CA GLU A 384 3.70 -24.37 -3.46
C GLU A 384 5.10 -24.62 -2.86
N LEU A 385 5.82 -25.64 -3.32
CA LEU A 385 7.21 -25.88 -2.94
C LEU A 385 8.13 -24.71 -3.35
N TYR A 386 7.89 -24.11 -4.51
CA TYR A 386 8.67 -22.96 -4.98
C TYR A 386 8.36 -21.73 -4.13
N ASP A 387 7.08 -21.39 -3.98
CA ASP A 387 6.63 -20.19 -3.28
C ASP A 387 7.01 -20.24 -1.78
N ASN A 388 7.12 -21.44 -1.20
CA ASN A 388 7.59 -21.65 0.18
C ASN A 388 9.10 -21.93 0.31
N SER A 389 9.90 -21.60 -0.72
CA SER A 389 11.37 -21.71 -0.68
C SER A 389 11.90 -23.11 -0.35
N VAL A 390 11.18 -24.17 -0.75
CA VAL A 390 11.65 -25.56 -0.68
C VAL A 390 12.60 -25.88 -1.83
N MET A 391 12.43 -25.19 -2.96
CA MET A 391 13.21 -25.37 -4.18
C MET A 391 14.01 -24.08 -4.45
N THR A 392 15.10 -23.90 -3.71
CA THR A 392 15.92 -22.68 -3.76
C THR A 392 16.92 -22.72 -4.92
N GLY A 393 17.17 -21.57 -5.56
CA GLY A 393 18.18 -21.44 -6.62
C GLY A 393 17.69 -21.83 -8.02
N HIS A 394 16.37 -22.00 -8.19
CA HIS A 394 15.72 -22.25 -9.46
C HIS A 394 14.68 -21.17 -9.71
N SER A 395 14.45 -20.81 -10.97
CA SER A 395 13.36 -19.95 -11.42
C SER A 395 12.08 -20.76 -11.65
N LYS A 396 10.93 -20.09 -11.69
CA LYS A 396 9.66 -20.76 -12.03
C LYS A 396 9.74 -21.45 -13.39
N ILE A 397 10.44 -20.87 -14.36
CA ILE A 397 10.66 -21.45 -15.69
C ILE A 397 11.49 -22.74 -15.58
N GLU A 398 12.52 -22.79 -14.75
CA GLU A 398 13.32 -24.01 -14.54
C GLU A 398 12.50 -25.12 -13.88
N VAL A 399 11.62 -24.79 -12.92
CA VAL A 399 10.64 -25.75 -12.36
C VAL A 399 9.69 -26.27 -13.44
N GLU A 400 9.18 -25.39 -14.31
CA GLU A 400 8.32 -25.76 -15.43
C GLU A 400 9.03 -26.72 -16.39
N GLN A 401 10.28 -26.41 -16.77
CA GLN A 401 11.09 -27.26 -17.66
C GLN A 401 11.41 -28.61 -17.02
N TRP A 402 11.70 -28.62 -15.73
CA TRP A 402 11.96 -29.86 -15.00
C TRP A 402 10.71 -30.75 -14.94
N LEU A 403 9.53 -30.18 -14.72
CA LEU A 403 8.26 -30.93 -14.78
C LEU A 403 7.97 -31.46 -16.19
N LEU A 404 8.19 -30.64 -17.24
CA LEU A 404 8.02 -31.04 -18.64
C LEU A 404 8.89 -32.23 -19.01
N ARG A 405 10.13 -32.25 -18.51
CA ARG A 405 11.14 -33.27 -18.83
C ARG A 405 10.90 -34.58 -18.09
N ASN A 406 10.44 -34.53 -16.84
CA ASN A 406 10.46 -35.70 -15.96
C ASN A 406 9.09 -36.35 -15.71
N PHE A 407 7.97 -35.68 -16.03
CA PHE A 407 6.64 -36.18 -15.66
C PHE A 407 5.63 -36.18 -16.81
N GLN A 408 4.74 -37.16 -16.75
CA GLN A 408 3.46 -37.21 -17.44
C GLN A 408 2.34 -37.33 -16.41
N TYR A 409 1.10 -37.06 -16.81
CA TYR A 409 -0.05 -37.20 -15.93
C TYR A 409 -1.21 -37.94 -16.60
N TYR A 410 -2.06 -38.56 -15.78
CA TYR A 410 -3.29 -39.19 -16.26
C TYR A 410 -4.43 -38.17 -16.28
N ASP A 411 -4.96 -37.86 -17.46
CA ASP A 411 -6.14 -37.01 -17.60
C ASP A 411 -7.39 -37.85 -17.30
N LEU A 412 -7.98 -37.64 -16.12
CA LEU A 412 -9.17 -38.38 -15.68
C LEU A 412 -10.39 -38.17 -16.58
N ARG A 413 -10.47 -37.03 -17.30
CA ARG A 413 -11.59 -36.73 -18.20
C ARG A 413 -11.46 -37.46 -19.52
N GLN A 414 -10.24 -37.50 -20.07
CA GLN A 414 -9.97 -38.12 -21.37
C GLN A 414 -9.51 -39.59 -21.24
N LYS A 415 -9.30 -40.06 -20.00
CA LYS A 415 -8.82 -41.41 -19.67
C LYS A 415 -7.53 -41.79 -20.40
N SER A 416 -6.63 -40.83 -20.57
CA SER A 416 -5.39 -40.98 -21.33
C SER A 416 -4.19 -40.34 -20.61
N ASN A 417 -3.00 -40.85 -20.90
CA ASN A 417 -1.74 -40.25 -20.44
C ASN A 417 -1.45 -39.01 -21.28
N LYS A 418 -1.01 -37.92 -20.63
CA LYS A 418 -0.66 -36.68 -21.28
C LYS A 418 0.68 -36.14 -20.81
N ASP A 419 1.40 -35.52 -21.74
CA ASP A 419 2.50 -34.65 -21.42
C ASP A 419 2.01 -33.30 -20.90
N PHE A 420 2.80 -32.69 -20.02
CA PHE A 420 2.66 -31.28 -19.73
C PHE A 420 2.98 -30.45 -20.99
N THR A 421 2.34 -29.30 -21.12
CA THR A 421 2.69 -28.30 -22.14
C THR A 421 3.23 -27.04 -21.46
N PRO A 422 4.13 -26.27 -22.10
CA PRO A 422 4.66 -25.04 -21.52
C PRO A 422 3.55 -24.07 -21.08
N ALA A 423 2.55 -23.86 -21.94
CA ALA A 423 1.40 -23.00 -21.63
C ALA A 423 0.56 -23.51 -20.45
N TYR A 424 0.46 -24.84 -20.27
CA TYR A 424 -0.28 -25.42 -19.15
C TYR A 424 0.40 -25.15 -17.81
N LEU A 425 1.72 -25.38 -17.74
CA LEU A 425 2.48 -25.16 -16.51
C LEU A 425 2.65 -23.68 -16.19
N ASN A 426 2.93 -22.83 -17.19
CA ASN A 426 3.02 -21.38 -17.01
C ASN A 426 1.73 -20.78 -16.43
N GLY A 427 0.58 -21.29 -16.88
CA GLY A 427 -0.74 -20.92 -16.35
C GLY A 427 -0.94 -21.26 -14.87
N ILE A 428 -0.23 -22.26 -14.35
CA ILE A 428 -0.36 -22.71 -12.96
C ILE A 428 0.75 -22.10 -12.09
N ILE A 429 2.02 -22.25 -12.48
CA ILE A 429 3.19 -21.96 -11.65
C ILE A 429 3.55 -20.47 -11.69
N SER A 430 3.60 -19.87 -12.89
CA SER A 430 4.13 -18.52 -13.10
C SER A 430 3.09 -17.41 -13.05
N THR A 431 1.88 -17.66 -13.55
CA THR A 431 0.87 -16.58 -13.77
C THR A 431 -0.38 -16.68 -12.89
N ASN A 432 -0.53 -17.77 -12.12
CA ASN A 432 -1.73 -18.07 -11.32
C ASN A 432 -3.05 -18.07 -12.12
N GLY A 433 -3.01 -18.18 -13.45
CA GLY A 433 -4.20 -18.17 -14.31
C GLY A 433 -5.07 -19.43 -14.23
N LYS A 434 -4.62 -20.49 -13.54
CA LYS A 434 -5.35 -21.75 -13.36
C LYS A 434 -5.27 -22.23 -11.90
N GLU A 435 -6.40 -22.17 -11.20
CA GLU A 435 -6.51 -22.61 -9.80
C GLU A 435 -6.60 -24.13 -9.65
N CYS A 436 -5.93 -24.68 -8.63
CA CYS A 436 -6.10 -26.07 -8.21
C CYS A 436 -7.15 -26.18 -7.11
N LYS A 437 -8.39 -26.57 -7.47
CA LYS A 437 -9.50 -26.75 -6.52
C LYS A 437 -9.35 -27.98 -5.60
N SER A 438 -8.27 -28.72 -5.73
CA SER A 438 -8.13 -30.06 -5.17
C SER A 438 -6.66 -30.43 -4.97
N PRO A 439 -5.89 -29.66 -4.17
CA PRO A 439 -4.49 -29.95 -3.92
C PRO A 439 -4.29 -31.32 -3.25
N ILE A 440 -3.12 -31.90 -3.46
CA ILE A 440 -2.73 -33.20 -2.88
C ILE A 440 -2.03 -33.05 -1.52
N ALA A 441 -1.41 -31.90 -1.28
CA ALA A 441 -0.71 -31.60 -0.04
C ALA A 441 -0.71 -30.09 0.25
N LEU A 442 -0.44 -29.76 1.50
CA LEU A 442 -0.17 -28.40 1.98
C LEU A 442 1.30 -28.31 2.40
N VAL A 443 1.91 -27.15 2.18
CA VAL A 443 3.23 -26.80 2.68
C VAL A 443 3.01 -25.90 3.89
N GLU A 444 3.39 -26.36 5.08
CA GLU A 444 3.08 -25.72 6.35
C GLU A 444 4.34 -25.60 7.21
N ILE A 445 4.33 -24.67 8.17
CA ILE A 445 5.37 -24.54 9.20
C ILE A 445 4.78 -25.07 10.51
N VAL A 446 5.31 -26.19 11.00
CA VAL A 446 4.92 -26.80 12.28
C VAL A 446 6.14 -26.81 13.19
N ASP A 447 6.02 -26.21 14.38
CA ASP A 447 7.11 -26.07 15.36
C ASP A 447 8.40 -25.44 14.77
N GLY A 448 8.23 -24.44 13.90
CA GLY A 448 9.34 -23.76 13.22
C GLY A 448 10.04 -24.59 12.14
N LYS A 449 9.53 -25.78 11.82
CA LYS A 449 10.04 -26.65 10.75
C LYS A 449 9.03 -26.73 9.61
N LEU A 450 9.55 -26.60 8.39
CA LEU A 450 8.72 -26.70 7.19
C LEU A 450 8.38 -28.18 6.94
N ARG A 451 7.10 -28.46 6.67
CA ARG A 451 6.55 -29.80 6.48
C ARG A 451 5.54 -29.81 5.34
N ILE A 452 5.48 -30.92 4.62
CA ILE A 452 4.48 -31.21 3.60
C ILE A 452 3.49 -32.22 4.18
N ALA A 453 2.23 -31.82 4.31
CA ALA A 453 1.16 -32.63 4.87
C ALA A 453 0.17 -33.07 3.77
N PRO A 454 -0.16 -34.37 3.65
CA PRO A 454 -1.16 -34.82 2.69
C PRO A 454 -2.55 -34.33 3.10
N ILE A 455 -3.35 -33.86 2.13
CA ILE A 455 -4.72 -33.42 2.40
C ILE A 455 -5.62 -34.66 2.53
N ARG A 456 -5.96 -35.04 3.77
CA ARG A 456 -6.89 -36.14 4.05
C ARG A 456 -8.30 -35.75 3.61
N ARG A 457 -8.80 -36.36 2.54
CA ARG A 457 -10.22 -36.30 2.19
C ARG A 457 -10.95 -37.33 3.04
N ASN A 458 -11.94 -36.88 3.83
CA ASN A 458 -12.90 -37.79 4.46
C ASN A 458 -13.63 -38.58 3.36
N THR A 459 -13.25 -39.83 3.15
CA THR A 459 -14.05 -40.81 2.41
C THR A 459 -15.23 -41.24 3.27
N LYS A 460 -16.24 -40.38 3.37
CA LYS A 460 -17.62 -40.78 3.66
C LYS A 460 -18.48 -40.48 2.44
N LYS A 461 -18.67 -41.52 1.61
CA LYS A 461 -19.82 -41.84 0.74
C LYS A 461 -19.34 -42.52 -0.54
N TYR A 462 -19.11 -43.82 -0.45
CA TYR A 462 -19.59 -44.78 -1.46
C TYR A 462 -19.91 -46.08 -0.71
N SER A 463 -21.06 -46.05 -0.03
CA SER A 463 -21.79 -47.24 0.37
C SER A 463 -23.27 -46.88 0.31
N LYS A 464 -23.84 -46.98 -0.90
CA LYS A 464 -25.20 -47.46 -1.19
C LYS A 464 -25.63 -47.05 -2.60
N PHE A 465 -25.96 -48.11 -3.36
CA PHE A 465 -26.61 -48.21 -4.66
C PHE A 465 -25.76 -47.88 -5.89
#